data_AF-A0A3M8W1Y8-F1
#
_entry.id   AF-A0A3M8W1Y8-F1
#
_cell.length_a   1.000
_cell.length_b   1.000
_cell.length_c   1.000
_cell.angle_alpha   90.00
_cell.angle_beta   90.00
_cell.angle_gamma   90.00
#
_symmetry.space_group_name_H-M   'P 1'
#
loop_
_entity.id
_entity.type
_entity.pdbx_description
1 polymer ?
#
loop_
_entity_poly.entity_id
_entity_poly.type
_entity_poly.pdbx_seq_one_letter_code
_entity_poly.pdbx_strand_id
1 'polypeptide(L)'
;APSALPPLTAATPADLDARYAARRADIRAAERMAAGHGDRQRAAALRDMAAPSRQFLSFDGRDGGRSVEVFGDLSRAARVAVLVPGSDTSLERYGRLRAGAVALKHQLGRQGAVVAWLGYETPGTVSPEVLTAGRADRAAPRLASFARELSTAAPRARISLLCHSYGSLVCARAASGLAVADIVLFGSPGAGADSVGQLHTRAAVWAGRGAHDWIADVPHVRIPLLVTTVGLGADPVSKGFGARSFDAGDGGHSDYLKPGSVSLRSLARIVGDGHA
;
A
#
# COMPACT_ATOMS: atom_id res chain seq x y z
N ALA A 1 10.45 6.19 21.13
CA ALA A 1 10.49 6.49 19.69
C ALA A 1 11.23 5.35 18.98
N PRO A 2 10.90 5.02 17.72
CA PRO A 2 11.64 3.98 16.99
C PRO A 2 13.10 4.40 16.82
N SER A 3 14.00 3.43 16.73
CA SER A 3 15.42 3.71 16.53
C SER A 3 15.60 4.44 15.20
N ALA A 4 16.40 5.50 15.16
CA ALA A 4 16.74 6.20 13.91
C ALA A 4 17.76 5.34 13.15
N LEU A 5 17.39 4.87 11.97
CA LEU A 5 18.31 4.22 11.03
C LEU A 5 18.55 5.15 9.84
N PRO A 6 19.75 5.12 9.24
CA PRO A 6 19.98 5.80 7.98
C PRO A 6 19.01 5.27 6.90
N PRO A 7 18.78 6.02 5.81
CA PRO A 7 18.04 5.51 4.65
C PRO A 7 18.65 4.20 4.14
N LEU A 8 17.82 3.29 3.62
CA LEU A 8 18.26 2.09 2.93
C LEU A 8 18.91 2.50 1.60
N THR A 9 20.23 2.47 1.54
CA THR A 9 21.01 2.81 0.34
C THR A 9 21.28 1.60 -0.54
N ALA A 10 21.29 0.40 0.02
CA ALA A 10 21.41 -0.87 -0.68
C ALA A 10 20.58 -1.95 0.03
N ALA A 11 19.88 -2.79 -0.73
CA ALA A 11 19.15 -3.93 -0.22
C ALA A 11 20.05 -5.18 -0.16
N THR A 12 21.25 -5.09 0.43
CA THR A 12 22.09 -6.29 0.61
C THR A 12 21.50 -7.19 1.71
N PRO A 13 21.75 -8.52 1.70
CA PRO A 13 21.28 -9.39 2.77
C PRO A 13 21.70 -8.91 4.17
N ALA A 14 22.95 -8.47 4.35
CA ALA A 14 23.46 -7.98 5.62
C ALA A 14 22.77 -6.68 6.09
N ASP A 15 22.57 -5.72 5.18
CA ASP A 15 21.89 -4.45 5.49
C ASP A 15 20.42 -4.69 5.87
N LEU A 16 19.75 -5.59 5.15
CA LEU A 16 18.37 -5.98 5.42
C LEU A 16 18.25 -6.71 6.75
N ASP A 17 19.13 -7.69 7.02
CA ASP A 17 19.10 -8.45 8.28
C ASP A 17 19.33 -7.55 9.49
N ALA A 18 20.30 -6.63 9.42
CA ALA A 18 20.54 -5.64 10.47
C ALA A 18 19.31 -4.75 10.68
N ARG A 19 18.69 -4.26 9.60
CA ARG A 19 17.48 -3.44 9.66
C ARG A 19 16.29 -4.20 10.24
N TYR A 20 16.06 -5.43 9.81
CA TYR A 20 14.99 -6.30 10.31
C TYR A 20 15.17 -6.61 11.79
N ALA A 21 16.40 -6.88 12.23
CA ALA A 21 16.72 -7.08 13.65
C ALA A 21 16.43 -5.82 14.48
N ALA A 22 16.87 -4.65 14.01
CA ALA A 22 16.61 -3.39 14.68
C ALA A 22 15.10 -3.07 14.77
N ARG A 23 14.34 -3.25 13.67
CA ARG A 23 12.87 -3.03 13.70
C ARG A 23 12.16 -4.01 14.62
N ARG A 24 12.58 -5.27 14.67
CA ARG A 24 12.03 -6.25 15.60
C ARG A 24 12.28 -5.85 17.06
N ALA A 25 13.44 -5.28 17.38
CA ALA A 25 13.71 -4.75 18.71
C ALA A 25 12.79 -3.57 19.06
N ASP A 26 12.57 -2.63 18.12
CA ASP A 26 11.62 -1.51 18.32
C ASP A 26 10.18 -2.01 18.53
N ILE A 27 9.73 -3.01 17.78
CA ILE A 27 8.39 -3.61 17.94
C ILE A 27 8.26 -4.24 19.32
N ARG A 28 9.27 -4.98 19.79
CA ARG A 28 9.28 -5.57 21.15
C ARG A 28 9.28 -4.50 22.24
N ALA A 29 9.97 -3.38 22.03
CA ALA A 29 9.91 -2.26 22.98
C ALA A 29 8.50 -1.66 23.04
N ALA A 30 7.86 -1.43 21.89
CA ALA A 30 6.49 -0.95 21.83
C ALA A 30 5.49 -1.96 22.43
N GLU A 31 5.71 -3.27 22.25
CA GLU A 31 4.89 -4.33 22.85
C GLU A 31 4.94 -4.27 24.38
N ARG A 32 6.14 -4.17 24.97
CA ARG A 32 6.30 -4.02 26.43
C ARG A 32 5.65 -2.75 26.95
N MET A 33 5.78 -1.64 26.23
CA MET A 33 5.11 -0.38 26.60
C MET A 33 3.59 -0.56 26.60
N ALA A 34 3.01 -1.10 25.52
CA ALA A 34 1.57 -1.34 25.45
C ALA A 34 1.08 -2.25 26.58
N ALA A 35 1.81 -3.34 26.87
CA ALA A 35 1.49 -4.24 27.98
C ALA A 35 1.57 -3.54 29.34
N GLY A 36 2.61 -2.74 29.58
CA GLY A 36 2.80 -1.97 30.82
C GLY A 36 1.72 -0.90 31.04
N HIS A 37 1.13 -0.38 29.97
CA HIS A 37 0.00 0.54 30.02
C HIS A 37 -1.38 -0.15 30.00
N GLY A 38 -1.43 -1.48 30.02
CA GLY A 38 -2.67 -2.25 30.05
C GLY A 38 -3.39 -2.41 28.70
N ASP A 39 -2.80 -1.95 27.59
CA ASP A 39 -3.36 -2.12 26.25
C ASP A 39 -3.05 -3.53 25.71
N ARG A 40 -3.88 -4.49 26.13
CA ARG A 40 -3.72 -5.91 25.80
C ARG A 40 -3.86 -6.20 24.30
N GLN A 41 -4.74 -5.49 23.60
CA GLN A 41 -4.97 -5.68 22.17
C GLN A 41 -3.75 -5.22 21.37
N ARG A 42 -3.23 -4.03 21.66
CA ARG A 42 -2.00 -3.52 21.03
C ARG A 42 -0.81 -4.41 21.34
N ALA A 43 -0.64 -4.83 22.60
CA ALA A 43 0.45 -5.71 22.98
C ALA A 43 0.40 -7.06 22.23
N ALA A 44 -0.79 -7.65 22.06
CA ALA A 44 -0.96 -8.88 21.28
C ALA A 44 -0.59 -8.70 19.80
N ALA A 45 -1.07 -7.62 19.16
CA ALA A 45 -0.73 -7.31 17.77
C ALA A 45 0.78 -7.10 17.58
N LEU A 46 1.42 -6.35 18.48
CA LEU A 46 2.87 -6.11 18.42
C LEU A 46 3.68 -7.37 18.72
N ARG A 47 3.21 -8.26 19.59
CA ARG A 47 3.84 -9.57 19.84
C ARG A 47 3.87 -10.42 18.56
N ASP A 48 2.75 -10.47 17.84
CA ASP A 48 2.66 -11.14 16.54
C ASP A 48 3.58 -10.48 15.49
N MET A 49 3.67 -9.15 15.47
CA MET A 49 4.60 -8.42 14.60
C MET A 49 6.08 -8.67 14.94
N ALA A 50 6.40 -8.95 16.20
CA ALA A 50 7.76 -9.23 16.64
C ALA A 50 8.24 -10.67 16.33
N ALA A 51 7.41 -11.49 15.67
CA ALA A 51 7.77 -12.85 15.28
C ALA A 51 9.05 -12.86 14.42
N PRO A 52 10.01 -13.77 14.67
CA PRO A 52 11.28 -13.82 13.93
C PRO A 52 11.13 -13.99 12.41
N SER A 53 10.04 -14.61 11.96
CA SER A 53 9.71 -14.83 10.55
C SER A 53 9.18 -13.59 9.83
N ARG A 54 8.98 -12.47 10.53
CA ARG A 54 8.47 -11.22 9.97
C ARG A 54 9.58 -10.20 9.84
N GLN A 55 9.57 -9.50 8.70
CA GLN A 55 10.66 -8.62 8.28
C GLN A 55 10.13 -7.22 8.04
N PHE A 56 10.61 -6.24 8.81
CA PHE A 56 10.13 -4.86 8.73
C PHE A 56 11.25 -3.90 8.32
N LEU A 57 11.05 -3.12 7.26
CA LEU A 57 11.97 -2.03 6.87
C LEU A 57 11.81 -0.81 7.77
N SER A 58 10.58 -0.56 8.23
CA SER A 58 10.23 0.56 9.08
C SER A 58 9.12 0.17 10.05
N PHE A 59 9.16 0.76 11.23
CA PHE A 59 8.16 0.63 12.27
C PHE A 59 8.12 1.90 13.10
N ASP A 60 6.92 2.38 13.40
CA ASP A 60 6.65 3.45 14.36
C ASP A 60 5.35 3.12 15.09
N GLY A 61 5.42 2.85 16.39
CA GLY A 61 4.25 2.48 17.20
C GLY A 61 3.37 3.66 17.64
N ARG A 62 3.71 4.91 17.31
CA ARG A 62 2.95 6.11 17.70
C ARG A 62 1.78 6.38 16.76
N ASP A 63 0.80 7.16 17.23
CA ASP A 63 -0.30 7.72 16.43
C ASP A 63 -1.05 6.66 15.58
N GLY A 64 -1.54 5.60 16.22
CA GLY A 64 -2.19 4.45 15.57
C GLY A 64 -1.22 3.43 14.96
N GLY A 65 0.02 3.85 14.70
CA GLY A 65 1.11 2.98 14.28
C GLY A 65 1.27 2.87 12.77
N ARG A 66 2.53 2.76 12.34
CA ARG A 66 2.94 2.69 10.94
C ARG A 66 4.00 1.61 10.79
N SER A 67 3.96 0.88 9.68
CA SER A 67 4.90 -0.21 9.43
C SER A 67 5.08 -0.47 7.95
N VAL A 68 6.26 -0.94 7.59
CA VAL A 68 6.58 -1.41 6.25
C VAL A 68 7.12 -2.84 6.36
N GLU A 69 6.27 -3.83 6.09
CA GLU A 69 6.63 -5.26 6.16
C GLU A 69 7.01 -5.78 4.77
N VAL A 70 8.02 -6.65 4.72
CA VAL A 70 8.53 -7.29 3.51
C VAL A 70 8.16 -8.77 3.53
N PHE A 71 7.69 -9.24 2.39
CA PHE A 71 7.41 -10.64 2.12
C PHE A 71 8.31 -11.08 0.96
N GLY A 72 9.11 -12.12 1.20
CA GLY A 72 10.11 -12.60 0.25
C GLY A 72 11.49 -11.97 0.44
N ASP A 73 12.37 -12.22 -0.53
CA ASP A 73 13.75 -11.76 -0.51
C ASP A 73 13.91 -10.49 -1.35
N LEU A 74 13.90 -9.33 -0.69
CA LEU A 74 14.06 -8.04 -1.35
C LEU A 74 15.44 -7.86 -2.00
N SER A 75 16.49 -8.53 -1.48
CA SER A 75 17.85 -8.41 -2.01
C SER A 75 18.03 -9.05 -3.39
N ARG A 76 17.15 -10.00 -3.73
CA ARG A 76 17.20 -10.78 -4.98
C ARG A 76 15.95 -10.60 -5.85
N ALA A 77 15.01 -9.78 -5.42
CA ALA A 77 13.77 -9.55 -6.15
C ALA A 77 14.04 -8.83 -7.48
N ALA A 78 13.56 -9.40 -8.57
CA ALA A 78 13.49 -8.73 -9.86
C ALA A 78 12.24 -7.83 -9.97
N ARG A 79 11.21 -8.13 -9.15
CA ARG A 79 9.90 -7.45 -9.17
C ARG A 79 9.48 -7.17 -7.74
N VAL A 80 9.08 -5.94 -7.46
CA VAL A 80 8.65 -5.51 -6.12
C VAL A 80 7.27 -4.87 -6.22
N ALA A 81 6.28 -5.51 -5.60
CA ALA A 81 4.96 -4.93 -5.43
C ALA A 81 4.89 -4.18 -4.10
N VAL A 82 4.54 -2.90 -4.13
CA VAL A 82 4.27 -2.11 -2.92
C VAL A 82 2.76 -2.00 -2.77
N LEU A 83 2.21 -2.69 -1.77
CA LEU A 83 0.78 -2.73 -1.47
C LEU A 83 0.43 -1.59 -0.51
N VAL A 84 -0.40 -0.65 -0.98
CA VAL A 84 -0.89 0.51 -0.23
C VAL A 84 -2.36 0.25 0.16
N PRO A 85 -2.66 0.10 1.47
CA PRO A 85 -3.99 -0.25 1.94
C PRO A 85 -4.97 0.93 1.86
N GLY A 86 -6.26 0.60 1.91
CA GLY A 86 -7.34 1.55 2.13
C GLY A 86 -7.64 1.81 3.61
N SER A 87 -8.87 2.25 3.86
CA SER A 87 -9.42 2.58 5.17
C SER A 87 -9.34 1.44 6.20
N ASP A 88 -9.49 1.79 7.48
CA ASP A 88 -9.53 0.87 8.63
C ASP A 88 -8.35 -0.09 8.78
N THR A 89 -7.20 0.21 8.16
CA THR A 89 -5.98 -0.59 8.33
C THR A 89 -5.11 0.03 9.43
N SER A 90 -4.92 -0.68 10.52
CA SER A 90 -4.04 -0.30 11.65
C SER A 90 -3.12 -1.46 12.02
N LEU A 91 -2.23 -1.30 13.01
CA LEU A 91 -1.40 -2.43 13.46
C LEU A 91 -2.23 -3.54 14.11
N GLU A 92 -3.34 -3.20 14.77
CA GLU A 92 -4.28 -4.16 15.36
C GLU A 92 -5.10 -4.87 14.28
N ARG A 93 -5.41 -4.17 13.18
CA ARG A 93 -6.19 -4.71 12.05
C ARG A 93 -5.32 -5.12 10.86
N TYR A 94 -4.03 -5.33 11.10
CA TYR A 94 -3.02 -5.58 10.06
C TYR A 94 -3.21 -6.91 9.34
N GLY A 95 -3.93 -7.86 9.95
CA GLY A 95 -4.11 -9.22 9.44
C GLY A 95 -4.61 -9.29 8.00
N ARG A 96 -5.54 -8.41 7.58
CA ARG A 96 -6.06 -8.38 6.21
C ARG A 96 -5.00 -7.95 5.19
N LEU A 97 -4.27 -6.87 5.49
CA LEU A 97 -3.18 -6.39 4.64
C LEU A 97 -2.09 -7.46 4.52
N ARG A 98 -1.73 -8.09 5.64
CA ARG A 98 -0.76 -9.19 5.66
C ARG A 98 -1.22 -10.38 4.82
N ALA A 99 -2.46 -10.83 4.97
CA ALA A 99 -3.00 -11.96 4.22
C ALA A 99 -2.94 -11.71 2.71
N GLY A 100 -3.33 -10.50 2.27
CA GLY A 100 -3.22 -10.10 0.86
C GLY A 100 -1.78 -10.06 0.36
N ALA A 101 -0.85 -9.55 1.16
CA ALA A 101 0.57 -9.52 0.80
C ALA A 101 1.19 -10.91 0.69
N VAL A 102 0.81 -11.85 1.58
CA VAL A 102 1.22 -13.26 1.52
C VAL A 102 0.68 -13.92 0.25
N ALA A 103 -0.61 -13.74 -0.06
CA ALA A 103 -1.23 -14.31 -1.24
C ALA A 103 -0.57 -13.79 -2.54
N LEU A 104 -0.31 -12.49 -2.61
CA LEU A 104 0.41 -11.89 -3.73
C LEU A 104 1.84 -12.39 -3.83
N LYS A 105 2.54 -12.50 -2.71
CA LYS A 105 3.92 -13.01 -2.70
C LYS A 105 4.01 -14.44 -3.19
N HIS A 106 3.02 -15.27 -2.84
CA HIS A 106 2.90 -16.63 -3.36
C HIS A 106 2.69 -16.61 -4.88
N GLN A 107 1.76 -15.76 -5.37
CA GLN A 107 1.47 -15.63 -6.80
C GLN A 107 2.68 -15.14 -7.62
N LEU A 108 3.51 -14.24 -7.07
CA LEU A 108 4.69 -13.71 -7.74
C LEU A 108 5.89 -14.68 -7.79
N GLY A 109 5.87 -15.76 -7.01
CA GLY A 109 6.94 -16.75 -6.99
C GLY A 109 8.29 -16.20 -6.50
N ARG A 110 9.39 -16.93 -6.76
CA ARG A 110 10.70 -16.70 -6.13
C ARG A 110 11.34 -15.34 -6.46
N GLN A 111 11.07 -14.79 -7.63
CA GLN A 111 11.67 -13.53 -8.11
C GLN A 111 10.91 -12.27 -7.69
N GLY A 112 9.73 -12.42 -7.08
CA GLY A 112 8.95 -11.29 -6.58
C GLY A 112 9.13 -11.09 -5.07
N ALA A 113 9.15 -9.83 -4.64
CA ALA A 113 8.93 -9.44 -3.25
C ALA A 113 7.67 -8.57 -3.15
N VAL A 114 6.99 -8.63 -2.01
CA VAL A 114 5.86 -7.75 -1.69
C VAL A 114 6.21 -6.92 -0.48
N VAL A 115 5.94 -5.62 -0.55
CA VAL A 115 6.06 -4.69 0.56
C VAL A 115 4.67 -4.24 0.94
N ALA A 116 4.22 -4.58 2.15
CA ALA A 116 2.98 -4.05 2.71
C ALA A 116 3.27 -2.72 3.41
N TRP A 117 2.87 -1.62 2.76
CA TRP A 117 3.17 -0.26 3.19
C TRP A 117 2.00 0.34 3.97
N LEU A 118 1.99 0.17 5.30
CA LEU A 118 1.11 0.91 6.20
C LEU A 118 1.83 2.19 6.66
N GLY A 119 1.98 3.12 5.73
CA GLY A 119 2.79 4.32 5.93
C GLY A 119 2.02 5.53 6.44
N TYR A 120 0.71 5.45 6.68
CA TYR A 120 -0.13 6.59 7.04
C TYR A 120 -1.24 6.16 8.00
N GLU A 121 -1.84 7.13 8.69
CA GLU A 121 -3.04 6.89 9.49
C GLU A 121 -4.23 6.80 8.54
N THR A 122 -4.74 5.58 8.34
CA THR A 122 -5.84 5.34 7.40
C THR A 122 -7.13 5.95 7.94
N PRO A 123 -7.99 6.54 7.10
CA PRO A 123 -9.30 6.98 7.56
C PRO A 123 -10.15 5.78 8.00
N GLY A 124 -11.11 6.01 8.89
CA GLY A 124 -12.12 4.99 9.22
C GLY A 124 -13.18 4.92 8.12
N THR A 125 -13.69 3.74 7.77
CA THR A 125 -14.61 3.58 6.61
C THR A 125 -15.92 4.36 6.75
N VAL A 126 -16.37 4.66 7.98
CA VAL A 126 -17.55 5.48 8.30
C VAL A 126 -17.20 6.94 8.63
N SER A 127 -16.02 7.43 8.21
CA SER A 127 -15.58 8.81 8.40
C SER A 127 -15.77 9.64 7.13
N PRO A 128 -16.17 10.93 7.24
CA PRO A 128 -16.14 11.87 6.11
C PRO A 128 -14.75 11.99 5.46
N GLU A 129 -13.68 11.68 6.20
CA GLU A 129 -12.30 11.74 5.69
C GLU A 129 -12.07 10.82 4.48
N VAL A 130 -12.80 9.71 4.36
CA VAL A 130 -12.73 8.77 3.22
C VAL A 130 -13.16 9.45 1.92
N LEU A 131 -13.99 10.49 2.01
CA LEU A 131 -14.49 11.26 0.87
C LEU A 131 -13.63 12.49 0.55
N THR A 132 -12.51 12.68 1.24
CA THR A 132 -11.64 13.86 1.07
C THR A 132 -10.20 13.47 0.83
N ALA A 133 -9.41 14.37 0.24
CA ALA A 133 -8.01 14.11 -0.06
C ALA A 133 -7.04 14.33 1.11
N GLY A 134 -7.47 14.91 2.24
CA GLY A 134 -6.55 15.40 3.27
C GLY A 134 -5.65 14.34 3.92
N ARG A 135 -6.11 13.08 4.07
CA ARG A 135 -5.24 11.98 4.55
C ARG A 135 -4.24 11.56 3.47
N ALA A 136 -4.69 11.49 2.21
CA ALA A 136 -3.85 11.17 1.07
C ALA A 136 -2.77 12.23 0.82
N ASP A 137 -3.11 13.52 0.92
CA ASP A 137 -2.16 14.63 0.74
C ASP A 137 -1.03 14.58 1.78
N ARG A 138 -1.36 14.22 3.03
CA ARG A 138 -0.35 14.01 4.10
C ARG A 138 0.48 12.74 3.89
N ALA A 139 -0.11 11.70 3.29
CA ALA A 139 0.55 10.42 3.07
C ALA A 139 1.47 10.41 1.85
N ALA A 140 1.12 11.16 0.79
CA ALA A 140 1.78 11.14 -0.51
C ALA A 140 3.29 11.46 -0.45
N PRO A 141 3.77 12.50 0.26
CA PRO A 141 5.21 12.76 0.37
C PRO A 141 5.99 11.60 1.00
N ARG A 142 5.37 10.88 1.94
CA ARG A 142 5.99 9.75 2.63
C ARG A 142 6.03 8.52 1.74
N LEU A 143 4.99 8.28 0.94
CA LEU A 143 5.00 7.22 -0.07
C LEU A 143 6.06 7.51 -1.14
N ALA A 144 6.12 8.75 -1.64
CA ALA A 144 7.13 9.14 -2.62
C ALA A 144 8.56 9.00 -2.09
N SER A 145 8.80 9.39 -0.84
CA SER A 145 10.11 9.19 -0.19
C SER A 145 10.46 7.71 -0.05
N PHE A 146 9.51 6.88 0.40
CA PHE A 146 9.71 5.44 0.52
C PHE A 146 10.02 4.79 -0.83
N ALA A 147 9.26 5.12 -1.88
CA ALA A 147 9.47 4.59 -3.21
C ALA A 147 10.84 4.98 -3.79
N ARG A 148 11.30 6.22 -3.55
CA ARG A 148 12.65 6.64 -3.93
C ARG A 148 13.73 5.84 -3.18
N GLU A 149 13.60 5.70 -1.87
CA GLU A 149 14.53 4.90 -1.06
C GLU A 149 14.57 3.45 -1.53
N LEU A 150 13.42 2.85 -1.79
CA LEU A 150 13.30 1.49 -2.32
C LEU A 150 13.94 1.35 -3.71
N SER A 151 13.74 2.34 -4.60
CA SER A 151 14.36 2.37 -5.92
C SER A 151 15.88 2.51 -5.85
N THR A 152 16.40 3.29 -4.90
CA THR A 152 17.84 3.40 -4.66
C THR A 152 18.41 2.09 -4.13
N ALA A 153 17.71 1.46 -3.18
CA ALA A 153 18.16 0.23 -2.54
C ALA A 153 18.10 -1.00 -3.48
N ALA A 154 17.12 -1.04 -4.38
CA ALA A 154 16.88 -2.13 -5.32
C ALA A 154 16.82 -1.61 -6.77
N PRO A 155 17.92 -1.07 -7.32
CA PRO A 155 17.91 -0.32 -8.59
C PRO A 155 17.62 -1.19 -9.82
N ARG A 156 17.75 -2.51 -9.70
CA ARG A 156 17.43 -3.47 -10.77
C ARG A 156 16.00 -4.01 -10.69
N ALA A 157 15.27 -3.72 -9.61
CA ALA A 157 13.93 -4.23 -9.42
C ALA A 157 12.92 -3.36 -10.18
N ARG A 158 12.00 -4.01 -10.89
CA ARG A 158 10.79 -3.35 -11.38
C ARG A 158 9.85 -3.13 -10.18
N ILE A 159 9.59 -1.87 -9.83
CA ILE A 159 8.69 -1.51 -8.72
C ILE A 159 7.31 -1.15 -9.27
N SER A 160 6.26 -1.74 -8.71
CA SER A 160 4.87 -1.45 -9.04
C SER A 160 4.07 -1.16 -7.77
N LEU A 161 3.28 -0.10 -7.77
CA LEU A 161 2.39 0.26 -6.66
C LEU A 161 1.02 -0.36 -6.88
N LEU A 162 0.54 -1.12 -5.89
CA LEU A 162 -0.79 -1.70 -5.88
C LEU A 162 -1.61 -0.99 -4.81
N CYS A 163 -2.60 -0.22 -5.23
CA CYS A 163 -3.26 0.78 -4.41
C CYS A 163 -4.74 0.43 -4.26
N HIS A 164 -5.13 -0.02 -3.08
CA HIS A 164 -6.49 -0.48 -2.80
C HIS A 164 -7.33 0.63 -2.18
N SER A 165 -8.56 0.82 -2.65
CA SER A 165 -9.54 1.69 -2.01
C SER A 165 -8.97 3.10 -1.77
N TYR A 166 -9.05 3.66 -0.54
CA TYR A 166 -8.45 4.96 -0.22
C TYR A 166 -6.95 5.06 -0.57
N GLY A 167 -6.22 3.93 -0.55
CA GLY A 167 -4.83 3.86 -1.00
C GLY A 167 -4.62 4.26 -2.45
N SER A 168 -5.63 4.12 -3.31
CA SER A 168 -5.61 4.63 -4.70
C SER A 168 -5.39 6.14 -4.75
N LEU A 169 -6.05 6.89 -3.86
CA LEU A 169 -5.88 8.33 -3.75
C LEU A 169 -4.47 8.68 -3.25
N VAL A 170 -3.94 7.95 -2.28
CA VAL A 170 -2.56 8.13 -1.78
C VAL A 170 -1.54 7.98 -2.93
N CYS A 171 -1.67 6.91 -3.72
CA CYS A 171 -0.79 6.67 -4.86
C CYS A 171 -0.93 7.73 -5.94
N ALA A 172 -2.16 8.12 -6.28
CA ALA A 172 -2.42 9.15 -7.27
C ALA A 172 -1.84 10.52 -6.85
N ARG A 173 -1.97 10.90 -5.57
CA ARG A 173 -1.36 12.12 -5.02
C ARG A 173 0.16 12.09 -5.01
N ALA A 174 0.77 10.91 -4.92
CA ALA A 174 2.22 10.73 -5.00
C ALA A 174 2.74 10.62 -6.45
N ALA A 175 1.87 10.40 -7.44
CA ALA A 175 2.20 9.89 -8.77
C ALA A 175 3.28 10.67 -9.53
N SER A 176 3.29 12.00 -9.41
CA SER A 176 4.26 12.88 -10.09
C SER A 176 5.69 12.73 -9.59
N GLY A 177 5.86 12.30 -8.34
CA GLY A 177 7.18 12.13 -7.69
C GLY A 177 7.67 10.68 -7.65
N LEU A 178 6.95 9.74 -8.28
CA LEU A 178 7.23 8.31 -8.21
C LEU A 178 8.03 7.83 -9.42
N ALA A 179 9.18 7.19 -9.15
CA ALA A 179 9.96 6.45 -10.12
C ALA A 179 9.57 4.96 -10.07
N VAL A 180 8.35 4.65 -10.49
CA VAL A 180 7.81 3.29 -10.52
C VAL A 180 7.36 2.93 -11.92
N ALA A 181 7.27 1.63 -12.20
CA ALA A 181 6.88 1.15 -13.50
C ALA A 181 5.35 1.15 -13.69
N ASP A 182 4.60 0.79 -12.65
CA ASP A 182 3.14 0.74 -12.66
C ASP A 182 2.54 1.37 -11.41
N ILE A 183 1.37 2.01 -11.59
CA ILE A 183 0.45 2.38 -10.52
C ILE A 183 -0.88 1.69 -10.83
N VAL A 184 -1.29 0.76 -9.97
CA VAL A 184 -2.50 -0.04 -10.15
C VAL A 184 -3.53 0.37 -9.11
N LEU A 185 -4.63 0.96 -9.59
CA LEU A 185 -5.74 1.45 -8.77
C LEU A 185 -6.86 0.40 -8.79
N PHE A 186 -7.27 -0.10 -7.62
CA PHE A 186 -8.32 -1.12 -7.58
C PHE A 186 -9.24 -1.00 -6.38
N GLY A 187 -10.52 -1.32 -6.61
CA GLY A 187 -11.59 -0.97 -5.69
C GLY A 187 -11.57 0.53 -5.34
N SER A 188 -11.22 1.38 -6.31
CA SER A 188 -10.92 2.79 -6.05
C SER A 188 -12.18 3.64 -5.99
N PRO A 189 -12.36 4.50 -4.95
CA PRO A 189 -13.39 5.53 -4.96
C PRO A 189 -13.06 6.73 -5.87
N GLY A 190 -11.82 6.83 -6.34
CA GLY A 190 -11.31 7.95 -7.14
C GLY A 190 -9.82 8.20 -6.95
N ALA A 191 -9.22 8.94 -7.88
CA ALA A 191 -7.78 9.23 -7.90
C ALA A 191 -7.45 10.69 -7.51
N GLY A 192 -8.44 11.51 -7.15
CA GLY A 192 -8.24 12.94 -6.91
C GLY A 192 -7.85 13.71 -8.17
N ALA A 193 -8.12 13.14 -9.33
CA ALA A 193 -7.83 13.65 -10.67
C ALA A 193 -8.92 13.15 -11.63
N ASP A 194 -9.13 13.88 -12.72
CA ASP A 194 -10.15 13.57 -13.73
C ASP A 194 -9.60 12.70 -14.87
N SER A 195 -8.28 12.64 -15.03
CA SER A 195 -7.62 11.77 -16.00
C SER A 195 -6.20 11.38 -15.56
N VAL A 196 -5.66 10.32 -16.16
CA VAL A 196 -4.26 9.91 -16.01
C VAL A 196 -3.29 11.06 -16.35
N GLY A 197 -3.63 11.91 -17.32
CA GLY A 197 -2.80 13.06 -17.70
C GLY A 197 -2.56 14.05 -16.55
N GLN A 198 -3.54 14.22 -15.66
CA GLN A 198 -3.43 15.09 -14.48
C GLN A 198 -2.61 14.48 -13.34
N LEU A 199 -2.25 13.19 -13.41
CA LEU A 199 -1.36 12.55 -12.44
C LEU A 199 0.11 12.93 -12.65
N HIS A 200 0.45 13.46 -13.84
CA HIS A 200 1.81 13.85 -14.22
C HIS A 200 2.86 12.76 -13.98
N THR A 201 2.48 11.49 -14.20
CA THR A 201 3.35 10.33 -13.97
C THR A 201 3.87 9.74 -15.28
N ARG A 202 5.03 9.08 -15.19
CA ARG A 202 5.59 8.27 -16.27
C ARG A 202 5.24 6.79 -16.14
N ALA A 203 4.64 6.38 -15.01
CA ALA A 203 4.23 5.01 -14.77
C ALA A 203 3.04 4.63 -15.67
N ALA A 204 2.94 3.36 -16.03
CA ALA A 204 1.70 2.83 -16.59
C ALA A 204 0.62 2.83 -15.49
N VAL A 205 -0.52 3.47 -15.77
CA VAL A 205 -1.64 3.50 -14.83
C VAL A 205 -2.67 2.45 -15.23
N TRP A 206 -3.00 1.58 -14.27
CA TRP A 206 -3.97 0.51 -14.43
C TRP A 206 -5.16 0.73 -13.49
N ALA A 207 -6.34 0.29 -13.91
CA ALA A 207 -7.54 0.34 -13.08
C ALA A 207 -8.39 -0.92 -13.21
N GLY A 208 -8.94 -1.38 -12.10
CA GLY A 208 -9.84 -2.54 -12.07
C GLY A 208 -10.80 -2.48 -10.89
N ARG A 209 -12.04 -2.91 -11.12
CA ARG A 209 -13.09 -2.99 -10.10
C ARG A 209 -13.81 -4.33 -10.25
N GLY A 210 -13.96 -5.05 -9.14
CA GLY A 210 -14.71 -6.30 -9.11
C GLY A 210 -16.20 -6.04 -9.35
N ALA A 211 -16.88 -6.94 -10.06
CA ALA A 211 -18.27 -6.73 -10.48
C ALA A 211 -19.25 -6.52 -9.31
N HIS A 212 -18.97 -7.10 -8.13
CA HIS A 212 -19.78 -6.93 -6.92
C HIS A 212 -19.17 -5.95 -5.91
N ASP A 213 -18.23 -5.09 -6.34
CA ASP A 213 -17.69 -4.06 -5.47
C ASP A 213 -18.66 -2.89 -5.33
N TRP A 214 -19.19 -2.70 -4.12
CA TRP A 214 -20.07 -1.59 -3.73
C TRP A 214 -19.48 -0.20 -4.02
N ILE A 215 -18.15 -0.10 -4.21
CA ILE A 215 -17.52 1.17 -4.59
C ILE A 215 -18.06 1.71 -5.92
N ALA A 216 -18.68 0.87 -6.76
CA ALA A 216 -19.38 1.31 -7.97
C ALA A 216 -20.53 2.29 -7.69
N ASP A 217 -21.11 2.24 -6.48
CA ASP A 217 -22.24 3.07 -6.06
C ASP A 217 -21.78 4.39 -5.41
N VAL A 218 -20.46 4.60 -5.23
CA VAL A 218 -19.92 5.83 -4.65
C VAL A 218 -19.89 6.93 -5.72
N PRO A 219 -20.45 8.12 -5.46
CA PRO A 219 -20.43 9.21 -6.43
C PRO A 219 -18.99 9.65 -6.79
N HIS A 220 -18.61 9.45 -8.05
CA HIS A 220 -17.28 9.79 -8.60
C HIS A 220 -17.24 11.23 -9.12
N VAL A 221 -17.47 12.19 -8.23
CA VAL A 221 -17.46 13.63 -8.53
C VAL A 221 -16.56 14.38 -7.56
N ARG A 222 -16.25 15.64 -7.86
CA ARG A 222 -15.60 16.57 -6.92
C ARG A 222 -16.48 17.78 -6.74
N ILE A 223 -16.84 18.04 -5.49
CA ILE A 223 -17.63 19.19 -5.09
C ILE A 223 -16.70 20.09 -4.26
N PRO A 224 -16.28 21.24 -4.80
CA PRO A 224 -15.55 22.22 -4.00
C PRO A 224 -16.52 22.85 -2.98
N LEU A 225 -16.16 22.76 -1.70
CA LEU A 225 -16.79 23.46 -0.59
C LEU A 225 -15.84 24.55 -0.09
N LEU A 226 -16.36 25.46 0.73
CA LEU A 226 -15.65 26.69 1.16
C LEU A 226 -14.25 26.43 1.76
N VAL A 227 -14.05 25.29 2.41
CA VAL A 227 -12.79 24.91 3.10
C VAL A 227 -12.19 23.57 2.66
N THR A 228 -12.88 22.79 1.81
CA THR A 228 -12.42 21.45 1.41
C THR A 228 -13.05 21.03 0.09
N THR A 229 -12.51 20.01 -0.56
CA THR A 229 -13.16 19.33 -1.69
C THR A 229 -13.70 17.98 -1.21
N VAL A 230 -14.99 17.75 -1.44
CA VAL A 230 -15.64 16.46 -1.19
C VAL A 230 -15.75 15.68 -2.49
N GLY A 231 -15.46 14.38 -2.42
CA GLY A 231 -15.42 13.49 -3.57
C GLY A 231 -14.05 13.44 -4.24
N LEU A 232 -13.80 12.35 -4.96
CA LEU A 232 -12.44 11.91 -5.31
C LEU A 232 -12.16 11.89 -6.82
N GLY A 233 -12.95 12.61 -7.60
CA GLY A 233 -12.73 12.78 -9.04
C GLY A 233 -13.35 11.66 -9.85
N ALA A 234 -12.93 11.57 -11.12
CA ALA A 234 -13.44 10.59 -12.05
C ALA A 234 -13.20 9.14 -11.57
N ASP A 235 -14.10 8.25 -11.95
CA ASP A 235 -13.97 6.81 -11.73
C ASP A 235 -12.75 6.28 -12.50
N PRO A 236 -11.74 5.70 -11.82
CA PRO A 236 -10.54 5.20 -12.49
C PRO A 236 -10.80 4.09 -13.52
N VAL A 237 -11.91 3.35 -13.42
CA VAL A 237 -12.26 2.34 -14.44
C VAL A 237 -13.04 2.91 -15.63
N SER A 238 -13.43 4.19 -15.57
CA SER A 238 -14.11 4.84 -16.70
C SER A 238 -13.17 5.06 -17.88
N LYS A 239 -13.70 4.97 -19.11
CA LYS A 239 -12.93 5.26 -20.33
C LYS A 239 -12.34 6.68 -20.33
N GLY A 240 -13.07 7.65 -19.79
CA GLY A 240 -12.65 9.05 -19.73
C GLY A 240 -11.43 9.30 -18.85
N PHE A 241 -11.20 8.47 -17.83
CA PHE A 241 -10.02 8.59 -16.97
C PHE A 241 -8.73 8.22 -17.70
N GLY A 242 -8.80 7.25 -18.63
CA GLY A 242 -7.68 6.87 -19.49
C GLY A 242 -6.66 5.89 -18.89
N ALA A 243 -6.99 5.20 -17.78
CA ALA A 243 -6.18 4.11 -17.27
C ALA A 243 -6.36 2.84 -18.12
N ARG A 244 -5.35 1.95 -18.12
CA ARG A 244 -5.45 0.63 -18.71
C ARG A 244 -6.34 -0.25 -17.83
N SER A 245 -7.38 -0.84 -18.41
CA SER A 245 -8.23 -1.77 -17.65
C SER A 245 -7.52 -3.09 -17.41
N PHE A 246 -7.80 -3.72 -16.27
CA PHE A 246 -7.49 -5.13 -16.03
C PHE A 246 -8.71 -5.87 -15.49
N ASP A 247 -8.76 -7.18 -15.73
CA ASP A 247 -9.83 -8.02 -15.22
C ASP A 247 -9.67 -8.23 -13.71
N ALA A 248 -10.59 -7.65 -12.94
CA ALA A 248 -10.66 -7.80 -11.49
C ALA A 248 -11.63 -8.91 -11.04
N GLY A 249 -12.32 -9.57 -11.96
CA GLY A 249 -13.34 -10.58 -11.69
C GLY A 249 -14.60 -10.03 -11.03
N ASP A 250 -15.26 -10.88 -10.27
CA ASP A 250 -16.57 -10.64 -9.64
C ASP A 250 -16.49 -10.43 -8.12
N GLY A 251 -15.27 -10.33 -7.55
CA GLY A 251 -15.09 -10.17 -6.11
C GLY A 251 -15.67 -8.85 -5.57
N GLY A 252 -16.03 -8.84 -4.28
CA GLY A 252 -16.41 -7.62 -3.58
C GLY A 252 -15.19 -6.77 -3.17
N HIS A 253 -15.44 -5.64 -2.50
CA HIS A 253 -14.42 -4.64 -2.17
C HIS A 253 -13.19 -5.17 -1.42
N SER A 254 -13.37 -6.25 -0.65
CA SER A 254 -12.34 -6.86 0.19
C SER A 254 -11.68 -8.11 -0.43
N ASP A 255 -12.04 -8.46 -1.66
CA ASP A 255 -11.78 -9.80 -2.23
C ASP A 255 -10.62 -9.83 -3.22
N TYR A 256 -10.13 -8.67 -3.65
CA TYR A 256 -9.13 -8.50 -4.71
C TYR A 256 -7.85 -9.33 -4.51
N LEU A 257 -7.43 -9.55 -3.26
CA LEU A 257 -6.22 -10.30 -2.90
C LEU A 257 -6.50 -11.68 -2.29
N LYS A 258 -7.75 -12.15 -2.33
CA LYS A 258 -8.08 -13.52 -1.90
C LYS A 258 -7.32 -14.53 -2.77
N PRO A 259 -6.71 -15.58 -2.18
CA PRO A 259 -6.09 -16.66 -2.94
C PRO A 259 -7.05 -17.22 -4.00
N GLY A 260 -6.54 -17.42 -5.22
CA GLY A 260 -7.34 -17.96 -6.34
C GLY A 260 -8.27 -16.96 -7.04
N SER A 261 -8.35 -15.70 -6.61
CA SER A 261 -9.17 -14.70 -7.30
C SER A 261 -8.58 -14.31 -8.67
N VAL A 262 -9.45 -13.87 -9.59
CA VAL A 262 -9.05 -13.32 -10.90
C VAL A 262 -8.17 -12.09 -10.70
N SER A 263 -8.62 -11.15 -9.87
CA SER A 263 -7.86 -9.94 -9.53
C SER A 263 -6.44 -10.26 -9.05
N LEU A 264 -6.24 -11.21 -8.13
CA LEU A 264 -4.91 -11.55 -7.63
C LEU A 264 -3.98 -12.01 -8.75
N ARG A 265 -4.49 -12.81 -9.70
CA ARG A 265 -3.72 -13.24 -10.88
C ARG A 265 -3.40 -12.08 -11.81
N SER A 266 -4.35 -11.17 -12.05
CA SER A 266 -4.14 -9.99 -12.91
C SER A 266 -3.12 -9.03 -12.29
N LEU A 267 -3.24 -8.72 -10.99
CA LEU A 267 -2.28 -7.89 -10.26
C LEU A 267 -0.87 -8.48 -10.32
N ALA A 268 -0.72 -9.78 -10.13
CA ALA A 268 0.58 -10.45 -10.23
C ALA A 268 1.15 -10.43 -11.66
N ARG A 269 0.32 -10.52 -12.70
CA ARG A 269 0.74 -10.39 -14.10
C ARG A 269 1.22 -8.96 -14.42
N ILE A 270 0.55 -7.94 -13.90
CA ILE A 270 0.95 -6.53 -14.10
C ILE A 270 2.30 -6.27 -13.45
N VAL A 271 2.47 -6.65 -12.18
CA VAL A 271 3.77 -6.59 -11.48
C VAL A 271 4.83 -7.41 -12.22
N GLY A 272 4.38 -8.51 -12.82
CA GLY A 272 5.18 -9.47 -13.54
C GLY A 272 5.86 -8.89 -14.77
N ASP A 273 5.03 -8.67 -15.79
CA ASP A 273 5.46 -8.46 -17.16
C ASP A 273 4.90 -7.15 -17.74
N GLY A 274 4.20 -6.35 -16.94
CA GLY A 274 3.53 -5.12 -17.40
C GLY A 274 2.30 -5.41 -18.28
N HIS A 275 1.69 -6.59 -18.12
CA HIS A 275 0.50 -7.03 -18.83
C HIS A 275 -0.59 -7.49 -17.84
N ALA A 276 -1.85 -7.31 -18.21
CA ALA A 276 -3.01 -7.59 -17.36
C ALA A 276 -3.79 -8.83 -17.77
#